data_AF-A0A970Q3A1-F1
#
_entry.id   AF-A0A970Q3A1-F1
#
_cell.length_a   1.000
_cell.length_b   1.000
_cell.length_c   1.000
_cell.angle_alpha   90.00
_cell.angle_beta   90.00
_cell.angle_gamma   90.00
#
_symmetry.space_group_name_H-M   'P 1'
#
loop_
_entity.id
_entity.type
_entity.pdbx_description
1 polymer ?
#
loop_
_entity_poly.entity_id
_entity_poly.type
_entity_poly.pdbx_seq_one_letter_code
_entity_poly.pdbx_strand_id
1 'polypeptide(L)'
;MNCPSCKEYLEASRCPSCGYDLNRGPWICIKNSYPPDDLILVSLLRSHGIPVKTRSREVSQIPVGIGPLAETNIYVPEIIAGEASALIDIPDSEMD
;
A
#
# COMPACT_ATOMS: atom_id res chain seq x y z
N MET A 1 -6.96 -5.65 9.30
CA MET A 1 -7.10 -4.40 8.51
C MET A 1 -8.51 -3.88 8.70
N ASN A 2 -8.81 -2.65 8.30
CA ASN A 2 -10.14 -2.06 8.42
C ASN A 2 -10.84 -2.03 7.07
N CYS A 3 -12.16 -2.22 7.08
CA CYS A 3 -12.97 -2.13 5.89
C CYS A 3 -12.91 -0.69 5.35
N PRO A 4 -12.53 -0.47 4.08
CA PRO A 4 -12.45 0.88 3.56
C PRO A 4 -13.81 1.58 3.45
N SER A 5 -14.92 0.82 3.41
CA SER A 5 -16.27 1.37 3.28
C SER A 5 -16.94 1.72 4.61
N CYS A 6 -16.79 0.88 5.65
CA CYS A 6 -17.50 1.06 6.93
C CYS A 6 -16.56 1.13 8.14
N LYS A 7 -15.24 1.11 7.93
CA LYS A 7 -14.17 1.20 8.93
C LYS A 7 -14.12 0.09 9.99
N GLU A 8 -15.07 -0.84 9.99
CA GLU A 8 -15.07 -2.06 10.83
C GLU A 8 -13.85 -2.95 10.57
N TYR A 9 -13.43 -3.69 11.60
CA TYR A 9 -12.34 -4.65 11.49
C TYR A 9 -12.66 -5.75 10.47
N LEU A 10 -11.65 -6.10 9.68
CA LEU A 10 -11.75 -6.98 8.52
C LEU A 10 -10.60 -8.01 8.54
N GLU A 11 -10.96 -9.28 8.69
CA GLU A 11 -10.01 -10.43 8.66
C GLU A 11 -9.90 -11.08 7.28
N ALA A 12 -10.94 -10.96 6.45
CA ALA A 12 -11.02 -11.56 5.13
C ALA A 12 -11.10 -10.48 4.03
N SER A 13 -11.15 -10.88 2.76
CA SER A 13 -11.35 -9.92 1.67
C SER A 13 -12.74 -9.29 1.68
N ARG A 14 -13.74 -10.00 2.21
CA ARG A 14 -15.14 -9.55 2.26
C ARG A 14 -15.54 -9.13 3.66
N CYS A 15 -16.11 -7.94 3.78
CA CYS A 15 -16.57 -7.38 5.04
C CYS A 15 -17.89 -8.03 5.49
N PRO A 16 -17.96 -8.58 6.71
CA PRO A 16 -19.19 -9.17 7.23
C PRO A 16 -20.24 -8.11 7.61
N SER A 17 -19.81 -6.87 7.88
CA SER A 17 -20.71 -5.78 8.33
C SER A 17 -21.43 -5.10 7.18
N CYS A 18 -20.71 -4.65 6.14
CA CYS A 18 -21.30 -3.92 5.00
C CYS A 18 -21.31 -4.72 3.68
N GLY A 19 -20.71 -5.91 3.65
CA GLY A 19 -20.64 -6.74 2.43
C GLY A 19 -19.58 -6.32 1.41
N TYR A 20 -18.84 -5.23 1.64
CA TYR A 20 -17.77 -4.76 0.75
C TYR A 20 -16.71 -5.83 0.51
N ASP A 21 -16.30 -6.03 -0.74
CA ASP A 21 -15.30 -7.02 -1.13
C ASP A 21 -14.05 -6.36 -1.73
N LEU A 22 -12.93 -6.48 -1.04
CA LEU A 22 -11.61 -5.98 -1.45
C LEU A 22 -11.13 -6.58 -2.79
N ASN A 23 -11.63 -7.74 -3.20
CA ASN A 23 -11.23 -8.36 -4.45
C ASN A 23 -12.04 -7.89 -5.66
N ARG A 24 -13.19 -7.24 -5.43
CA ARG A 24 -14.06 -6.76 -6.51
C ARG A 24 -13.77 -5.31 -6.92
N GLY A 25 -13.28 -4.50 -5.99
CA GLY A 25 -13.00 -3.08 -6.23
C GLY A 25 -11.67 -2.84 -6.96
N PRO A 26 -11.54 -1.69 -7.65
CA PRO A 26 -10.28 -1.28 -8.25
C PRO A 26 -9.22 -0.98 -7.18
N TRP A 27 -7.98 -1.36 -7.50
CA TRP A 27 -6.78 -1.03 -6.72
C TRP A 27 -5.94 -0.08 -7.53
N ILE A 28 -5.59 1.08 -6.96
CA ILE A 28 -4.81 2.10 -7.65
C ILE A 28 -3.42 2.22 -7.04
N CYS A 29 -2.43 2.50 -7.87
CA CYS A 29 -1.07 2.76 -7.40
C CYS A 29 -1.01 4.16 -6.81
N ILE A 30 -0.53 4.28 -5.57
CA ILE A 30 -0.37 5.57 -4.89
C ILE A 30 1.09 6.01 -4.79
N LYS A 31 2.06 5.09 -4.86
CA LYS A 31 3.49 5.40 -4.83
C LYS A 31 4.34 4.31 -5.46
N ASN A 32 5.43 4.72 -6.08
CA ASN A 32 6.55 3.87 -6.44
C ASN A 32 7.67 4.12 -5.43
N SER A 33 8.23 3.06 -4.86
CA SER A 33 9.29 3.16 -3.85
C SER A 33 10.35 2.08 -4.09
N TYR A 34 11.49 2.24 -3.45
CA TYR A 34 12.60 1.31 -3.50
C TYR A 34 12.91 0.83 -2.08
N PRO A 35 13.47 -0.37 -1.89
CA PRO A 35 13.98 -0.79 -0.60
C PRO A 35 15.00 0.20 -0.01
N PRO A 36 14.95 0.51 1.29
CA PRO A 36 14.01 0.00 2.31
C PRO A 36 12.71 0.81 2.47
N ASP A 37 12.53 1.93 1.76
CA ASP A 37 11.36 2.81 1.90
C ASP A 37 10.03 2.09 1.67
N ASP A 38 9.99 1.13 0.74
CA ASP A 38 8.78 0.35 0.48
C ASP A 38 8.26 -0.40 1.72
N LEU A 39 9.18 -0.95 2.53
CA LEU A 39 8.84 -1.63 3.78
C LEU A 39 8.27 -0.66 4.81
N ILE A 40 8.83 0.55 4.89
CA ILE A 40 8.39 1.59 5.83
C ILE A 40 6.97 2.04 5.46
N LEU A 41 6.75 2.35 4.18
CA LEU A 41 5.45 2.79 3.67
C LEU A 41 4.36 1.71 3.86
N VAL A 42 4.68 0.45 3.57
CA VAL A 42 3.74 -0.68 3.79
C VAL A 42 3.41 -0.84 5.27
N SER A 43 4.41 -0.71 6.14
CA SER A 43 4.21 -0.84 7.59
C SER A 43 3.35 0.30 8.14
N LEU A 44 3.58 1.53 7.69
CA LEU A 44 2.78 2.70 8.03
C LEU A 44 1.32 2.53 7.60
N LEU A 45 1.07 2.16 6.34
CA LEU A 45 -0.31 1.94 5.87
C LEU A 45 -1.01 0.85 6.69
N ARG A 46 -0.31 -0.26 6.98
CA ARG A 46 -0.87 -1.37 7.77
C ARG A 46 -1.15 -0.99 9.21
N SER A 47 -0.32 -0.18 9.85
CA SER A 47 -0.55 0.27 11.24
C SER A 47 -1.78 1.17 11.35
N HIS A 48 -2.09 1.94 10.29
CA HIS A 48 -3.35 2.69 10.15
C HIS A 48 -4.54 1.82 9.70
N GLY A 49 -4.35 0.51 9.61
CA GLY A 49 -5.40 -0.43 9.21
C GLY A 49 -5.73 -0.41 7.72
N ILE A 50 -4.92 0.25 6.88
CA ILE A 50 -5.17 0.37 5.44
C ILE A 50 -4.79 -0.93 4.72
N PRO A 51 -5.70 -1.53 3.93
CA PRO A 51 -5.38 -2.63 3.03
C PRO A 51 -4.35 -2.20 1.97
N VAL A 52 -3.24 -2.94 1.87
CA VAL A 52 -2.14 -2.62 0.94
C VAL A 52 -1.71 -3.86 0.16
N LYS A 53 -1.46 -3.66 -1.14
CA LYS A 53 -0.83 -4.65 -2.03
C LYS A 53 0.46 -4.03 -2.59
N THR A 54 1.54 -4.80 -2.60
CA THR A 54 2.78 -4.40 -3.25
C THR A 54 3.03 -5.25 -4.48
N ARG A 55 3.64 -4.65 -5.50
CA ARG A 55 4.16 -5.37 -6.66
C ARG A 55 5.56 -4.89 -6.95
N SER A 56 6.53 -5.76 -6.75
CA SER A 56 7.91 -5.53 -7.16
C SER A 56 8.03 -5.77 -8.66
N ARG A 57 8.58 -4.81 -9.38
CA ARG A 57 9.04 -4.97 -10.76
C ARG A 57 10.51 -5.34 -10.72
N GLU A 58 10.78 -6.65 -10.73
CA GLU A 58 12.12 -7.13 -11.06
C GLU A 58 12.42 -6.79 -12.52
N VAL A 59 13.41 -5.95 -12.75
CA VAL A 59 14.09 -5.90 -14.04
C VAL A 59 14.79 -7.24 -14.22
N SER A 60 14.45 -8.00 -15.27
CA SER A 60 15.04 -9.31 -15.56
C SER A 60 16.57 -9.23 -15.47
N GLN A 61 17.14 -9.83 -14.42
CA GLN A 61 18.57 -9.84 -14.21
C GLN A 61 19.22 -10.86 -15.14
N ILE A 62 20.04 -10.37 -16.07
CA ILE A 62 21.15 -11.16 -16.63
C ILE A 62 22.15 -11.37 -15.48
N PRO A 63 22.70 -12.58 -15.28
CA PRO A 63 23.31 -12.94 -14.01
C PRO A 63 24.75 -12.45 -13.94
N VAL A 64 24.99 -11.23 -13.45
CA VAL A 64 26.21 -10.83 -12.69
C VAL A 64 26.11 -9.36 -12.29
N GLY A 65 26.18 -9.11 -10.97
CA GLY A 65 26.28 -7.76 -10.40
C GLY A 65 25.00 -7.37 -9.66
N ILE A 66 25.15 -6.87 -8.44
CA ILE A 66 24.07 -6.32 -7.60
C ILE A 66 23.28 -5.33 -8.44
N GLY A 67 22.13 -5.76 -8.95
CA GLY A 67 21.29 -4.96 -9.83
C GLY A 67 20.66 -3.79 -9.09
N PRO A 68 20.24 -2.74 -9.80
CA PRO A 68 19.49 -1.64 -9.19
C PRO A 68 18.27 -2.21 -8.47
N LEU A 69 18.05 -1.73 -7.24
CA LEU A 69 16.97 -2.18 -6.35
C LEU A 69 15.64 -2.23 -7.11
N ALA A 70 14.88 -3.32 -6.95
CA ALA A 70 13.61 -3.50 -7.65
C ALA A 70 12.62 -2.40 -7.22
N GLU A 71 12.04 -1.68 -8.19
CA GLU A 71 10.98 -0.72 -7.91
C GLU A 71 9.74 -1.49 -7.40
N THR A 72 9.23 -1.09 -6.23
CA THR A 72 7.99 -1.61 -5.66
C THR A 72 6.88 -0.59 -5.86
N ASN A 73 5.82 -0.99 -6.57
CA ASN A 73 4.60 -0.21 -6.68
C ASN A 73 3.65 -0.55 -5.51
N ILE A 74 3.16 0.47 -4.81
CA ILE A 74 2.25 0.35 -3.66
C ILE A 74 0.83 0.67 -4.10
N TYR A 75 -0.08 -0.28 -3.87
CA TYR A 75 -1.49 -0.20 -4.26
C TYR A 75 -2.42 -0.25 -3.05
N VAL A 76 -3.50 0.51 -3.13
CA VAL A 76 -4.59 0.55 -2.14
C VAL A 76 -5.95 0.55 -2.85
N PRO A 77 -7.05 0.19 -2.15
CA PRO A 77 -8.40 0.35 -2.70
C PRO A 77 -8.69 1.81 -3.05
N GLU A 78 -9.24 2.07 -4.24
CA GLU A 78 -9.50 3.42 -4.77
C GLU A 78 -10.27 4.32 -3.77
N ILE A 79 -11.28 3.76 -3.10
CA ILE A 79 -12.14 4.45 -2.13
C ILE A 79 -11.38 5.12 -0.97
N ILE A 80 -10.20 4.61 -0.60
CA ILE A 80 -9.36 5.16 0.47
C ILE A 80 -8.01 5.65 -0.05
N ALA A 81 -7.85 5.76 -1.37
CA ALA A 81 -6.57 6.16 -1.95
C ALA A 81 -6.17 7.59 -1.56
N GLY A 82 -7.13 8.52 -1.45
CA GLY A 82 -6.84 9.87 -0.97
C GLY A 82 -6.33 9.89 0.47
N GLU A 83 -6.93 9.09 1.35
CA GLU A 83 -6.50 8.93 2.75
C GLU A 83 -5.11 8.30 2.83
N ALA A 84 -4.87 7.23 2.07
CA ALA A 84 -3.59 6.55 2.04
C ALA A 84 -2.48 7.43 1.46
N SER A 85 -2.75 8.17 0.37
CA SER A 85 -1.81 9.12 -0.24
C SER A 85 -1.43 10.23 0.74
N ALA A 86 -2.40 10.78 1.47
CA ALA A 86 -2.12 11.82 2.46
C ALA A 86 -1.19 11.34 3.59
N LEU A 87 -1.23 10.05 3.96
CA LEU A 87 -0.36 9.49 5.00
C LEU A 87 1.09 9.30 4.55
N ILE A 88 1.31 8.99 3.27
CA ILE A 88 2.64 8.71 2.71
C ILE A 88 3.30 9.96 2.10
N ASP A 89 2.53 11.02 1.95
CA ASP A 89 2.99 12.32 1.44
C ASP A 89 3.37 13.26 2.56
N ILE A 90 3.11 12.94 3.84
CA ILE A 90 3.58 13.73 4.98
C ILE A 90 5.12 13.75 4.90
N PRO A 91 5.73 14.84 4.43
CA PRO A 91 7.16 14.97 4.56
C PRO A 91 7.42 15.24 6.03
N ASP A 92 8.51 14.69 6.56
CA ASP A 92 9.18 15.12 7.78
C ASP A 92 8.76 16.55 8.20
N SER A 93 7.71 16.65 9.02
CA SER A 93 7.15 17.92 9.49
C SER A 93 7.30 17.92 11.00
N GLU A 94 8.53 17.76 11.44
CA GLU A 94 9.03 18.32 12.68
C GLU A 94 10.40 18.96 12.39
N MET A 95 10.39 20.22 11.97
CA MET A 95 11.48 21.18 12.19
C MET A 95 10.93 22.60 11.96
N ASP A 96 10.26 23.13 12.98
CA ASP A 96 10.61 24.43 13.60
C ASP A 96 10.00 24.54 15.01
#